data_AF-U6RGH3-F1
#
_entry.id   AF-U6RGH3-F1
#
_cell.length_a   1.000
_cell.length_b   1.000
_cell.length_c   1.000
_cell.angle_alpha   90.00
_cell.angle_beta   90.00
_cell.angle_gamma   90.00
#
_symmetry.space_group_name_H-M   'P 1'
#
loop_
_entity.id
_entity.type
_entity.pdbx_description
1 polymer ?
#
loop_
_entity_poly.entity_id
_entity_poly.type
_entity_poly.pdbx_seq_one_letter_code
_entity_poly.pdbx_strand_id
1 'polypeptide(L)'
;MSKPKAVLGKDFMMFTDGKAIALSTSCKLSLSSETIDTQSKDSGIWTEKDIKKLSWNGSSENLFSADANANSYDTLFALMIARKPIAVKFGIPTNKDSEELPEAGWTPPASGAYSGEALITSLELNAPDGDKVTFSASFEGTGPLSKDKSAG
;
A
#
# COMPACT_ATOMS: atom_id res chain seq x y z
N MET A 1 -29.12 3.79 8.81
CA MET A 1 -27.90 2.99 9.04
C MET A 1 -27.82 1.95 7.93
N SER A 2 -27.25 2.28 6.77
CA SER A 2 -27.06 1.31 5.68
C SER A 2 -26.05 0.26 6.10
N LYS A 3 -26.31 -1.01 5.75
CA LYS A 3 -25.41 -2.14 6.05
C LYS A 3 -23.99 -1.81 5.56
N PRO A 4 -22.95 -2.09 6.37
CA PRO A 4 -21.57 -1.93 5.91
C PRO A 4 -21.37 -2.83 4.69
N LYS A 5 -21.03 -2.21 3.55
CA LYS A 5 -20.66 -2.94 2.32
C LYS A 5 -19.23 -3.45 2.47
N ALA A 6 -19.03 -4.74 2.26
CA ALA A 6 -17.68 -5.30 2.16
C ALA A 6 -16.99 -4.72 0.92
N VAL A 7 -15.75 -4.28 1.06
CA VAL A 7 -14.89 -3.88 -0.05
C VAL A 7 -14.26 -5.15 -0.61
N LEU A 8 -14.31 -5.36 -1.93
CA LEU A 8 -13.65 -6.51 -2.54
C LEU A 8 -12.14 -6.23 -2.62
N GLY A 9 -11.30 -7.26 -2.42
CA GLY A 9 -9.85 -7.11 -2.53
C GLY A 9 -9.40 -6.56 -3.88
N LYS A 10 -10.11 -6.90 -4.98
CA LYS A 10 -9.87 -6.36 -6.33
C LYS A 10 -10.02 -4.85 -6.42
N ASP A 11 -10.77 -4.24 -5.50
CA ASP A 11 -11.06 -2.82 -5.48
C ASP A 11 -10.01 -2.05 -4.69
N PHE A 12 -9.25 -2.72 -3.82
CA PHE A 12 -8.26 -2.07 -2.98
C PHE A 12 -6.91 -2.11 -3.68
N MET A 13 -6.52 -0.98 -4.26
CA MET A 13 -5.32 -0.86 -5.07
C MET A 13 -4.27 -0.01 -4.37
N MET A 14 -3.02 -0.33 -4.69
CA MET A 14 -1.86 0.48 -4.34
C MET A 14 -1.47 1.36 -5.52
N PHE A 15 -1.24 2.63 -5.23
CA PHE A 15 -0.81 3.65 -6.17
C PHE A 15 0.57 4.15 -5.74
N THR A 16 1.46 4.31 -6.71
CA THR A 16 2.79 4.88 -6.54
C THR A 16 2.95 5.99 -7.57
N ASP A 17 3.42 7.16 -7.15
CA ASP A 17 3.62 8.31 -8.06
C ASP A 17 2.36 8.69 -8.87
N GLY A 18 1.19 8.58 -8.23
CA GLY A 18 -0.11 8.94 -8.83
C GLY A 18 -0.68 7.91 -9.80
N LYS A 19 -0.03 6.76 -10.00
CA LYS A 19 -0.50 5.68 -10.88
C LYS A 19 -0.63 4.35 -10.12
N ALA A 20 -1.64 3.56 -10.46
CA ALA A 20 -1.78 2.22 -9.87
C ALA A 20 -0.67 1.29 -10.36
N ILE A 21 -0.21 0.40 -9.48
CA ILE A 21 0.70 -0.69 -9.87
C ILE A 21 -0.09 -1.65 -10.77
N ALA A 22 0.46 -1.92 -11.96
CA ALA A 22 -0.21 -2.75 -12.95
C ALA A 22 -0.35 -4.20 -12.46
N LEU A 23 -1.50 -4.81 -12.77
CA LEU A 23 -1.79 -6.23 -12.51
C LEU A 23 -1.57 -6.70 -11.06
N SER A 24 -1.88 -5.86 -10.08
CA SER A 24 -1.84 -6.25 -8.67
C SER A 24 -2.83 -7.36 -8.37
N THR A 25 -2.32 -8.51 -7.93
CA THR A 25 -3.09 -9.67 -7.50
C THR A 25 -3.33 -9.63 -6.00
N SER A 26 -2.39 -9.07 -5.23
CA SER A 26 -2.50 -8.90 -3.79
C SER A 26 -1.92 -7.55 -3.35
N CYS A 27 -2.57 -6.95 -2.35
CA CYS A 27 -2.11 -5.74 -1.70
C CYS A 27 -2.33 -5.87 -0.19
N LYS A 28 -1.28 -5.65 0.58
CA LYS A 28 -1.30 -5.75 2.04
C LYS A 28 -0.70 -4.48 2.62
N LEU A 29 -1.39 -3.93 3.61
CA LEU A 29 -0.91 -2.82 4.44
C LEU A 29 -0.96 -3.28 5.90
N SER A 30 0.19 -3.28 6.56
CA SER A 30 0.32 -3.65 7.97
C SER A 30 0.77 -2.44 8.77
N LEU A 31 0.03 -2.09 9.83
CA LEU A 31 0.44 -1.10 10.83
C LEU A 31 0.89 -1.82 12.11
N SER A 32 1.92 -1.29 12.77
CA SER A 32 2.44 -1.82 14.03
C SER A 32 2.78 -0.66 14.97
N SER A 33 2.50 -0.84 16.25
CA SER A 33 2.81 0.14 17.30
C SER A 33 3.73 -0.49 18.34
N GLU A 34 4.81 0.21 18.69
CA GLU A 34 5.68 -0.15 19.80
C GLU A 34 5.19 0.60 21.03
N THR A 35 4.79 -0.12 22.08
CA THR A 35 4.32 0.48 23.34
C THR A 35 5.41 0.46 24.41
N ILE A 36 5.43 1.47 25.27
CA ILE A 36 6.19 1.45 26.52
C ILE A 36 5.27 1.39 27.72
N ASP A 37 5.76 0.74 28.78
CA ASP A 37 5.07 0.72 30.06
C ASP A 37 5.44 1.99 30.84
N THR A 38 4.47 2.86 31.05
CA THR A 38 4.60 4.04 31.91
C THR A 38 4.07 3.66 33.29
N GLN A 39 4.95 3.21 34.17
CA GLN A 39 4.59 2.96 35.57
C GLN A 39 5.14 4.05 36.49
N SER A 40 4.28 4.53 37.38
CA SER A 40 4.62 5.41 38.49
C SER A 40 4.29 4.71 39.82
N LYS A 41 4.75 5.26 40.95
CA LYS A 41 4.42 4.74 42.29
C LYS A 41 2.93 4.85 42.64
N ASP A 42 2.17 5.61 41.84
CA ASP A 42 0.73 5.79 41.95
C ASP A 42 -0.06 4.96 40.91
N SER A 43 0.62 4.19 40.05
CA SER A 43 -0.02 3.34 39.04
C SER A 43 -0.57 2.05 39.69
N GLY A 44 -1.82 1.71 39.37
CA GLY A 44 -2.53 0.56 39.94
C GLY A 44 -2.02 -0.81 39.48
N ILE A 45 -2.79 -1.87 39.75
CA ILE A 45 -2.45 -3.28 39.43
C ILE A 45 -2.34 -3.54 37.91
N TRP A 46 -2.88 -2.64 37.07
CA TRP A 46 -2.88 -2.75 35.62
C TRP A 46 -1.77 -1.92 35.00
N THR A 47 -1.04 -2.53 34.06
CA THR A 47 0.03 -1.85 33.32
C THR A 47 -0.55 -0.78 32.39
N GLU A 48 -0.21 0.48 32.65
CA GLU A 48 -0.48 1.60 31.75
C GLU A 48 0.56 1.59 30.62
N LYS A 49 0.08 1.65 29.38
CA LYS A 49 0.92 1.61 28.17
C LYS A 49 0.74 2.87 27.35
N ASP A 50 1.87 3.45 26.90
CA ASP A 50 1.90 4.57 25.96
C ASP A 50 2.52 4.14 24.63
N ILE A 51 2.13 4.75 23.51
CA ILE A 51 2.67 4.40 22.18
C ILE A 51 3.95 5.20 21.94
N LYS A 52 5.08 4.50 21.93
CA LYS A 52 6.39 5.12 21.71
C LYS A 52 6.69 5.34 20.23
N LYS A 53 6.33 4.38 19.37
CA LYS A 53 6.57 4.45 17.92
C LYS A 53 5.44 3.80 17.14
N LEU A 54 5.18 4.34 15.96
CA LEU A 54 4.32 3.75 14.94
C LEU A 54 5.20 3.39 13.73
N SER A 55 5.04 2.19 13.22
CA SER A 55 5.65 1.73 11.98
C SER A 55 4.59 1.11 11.09
N TRP A 56 4.83 1.11 9.79
CA TRP A 56 3.96 0.45 8.84
C TRP A 56 4.76 -0.11 7.68
N ASN A 57 4.27 -1.20 7.11
CA ASN A 57 4.81 -1.82 5.92
C ASN A 57 3.69 -2.11 4.93
N GLY A 58 4.02 -2.03 3.65
CA GLY A 58 3.17 -2.47 2.57
C GLY A 58 3.83 -3.61 1.82
N SER A 59 3.04 -4.52 1.26
CA SER A 59 3.52 -5.46 0.27
C SER A 59 2.51 -5.58 -0.87
N SER A 60 3.00 -5.74 -2.09
CA SER A 60 2.14 -5.99 -3.25
C SER A 60 2.69 -7.13 -4.08
N GLU A 61 1.82 -8.05 -4.50
CA GLU A 61 2.12 -9.03 -5.53
C GLU A 61 1.41 -8.63 -6.80
N ASN A 62 2.12 -8.76 -7.93
CA ASN A 62 1.66 -8.31 -9.21
C ASN A 62 2.12 -9.28 -10.31
N LEU A 63 1.38 -9.36 -11.40
CA LEU A 63 1.87 -10.00 -12.62
C LEU A 63 2.78 -9.02 -13.38
N PHE A 64 3.89 -9.52 -13.91
CA PHE A 64 4.77 -8.72 -14.75
C PHE A 64 4.07 -8.48 -16.10
N SER A 65 3.89 -7.20 -16.45
CA SER A 65 3.41 -6.81 -17.77
C SER A 65 4.61 -6.57 -18.70
N ALA A 66 4.53 -7.07 -19.92
CA ALA A 66 5.53 -6.83 -20.96
C ALA A 66 5.33 -5.48 -21.69
N ASP A 67 4.26 -4.74 -21.36
CA ASP A 67 3.94 -3.46 -22.00
C ASP A 67 4.79 -2.33 -21.42
N ALA A 68 5.56 -1.65 -22.28
CA ALA A 68 6.45 -0.55 -21.92
C ALA A 68 5.75 0.67 -21.26
N ASN A 69 4.42 0.78 -21.39
CA ASN A 69 3.61 1.85 -20.82
C ASN A 69 2.83 1.45 -19.55
N ALA A 70 2.81 0.16 -19.19
CA ALA A 70 2.30 -0.26 -17.90
C ALA A 70 3.33 0.15 -16.83
N ASN A 71 2.91 0.84 -15.77
CA ASN A 71 3.80 1.15 -14.63
C ASN A 71 4.14 -0.16 -13.92
N SER A 72 5.21 -0.74 -14.43
CA SER A 72 5.66 -2.10 -14.16
C SER A 72 6.96 -2.05 -13.36
N TYR A 73 7.43 -3.23 -13.00
CA TYR A 73 8.64 -3.51 -12.23
C TYR A 73 9.81 -2.52 -12.46
N ASP A 74 10.10 -2.10 -13.69
CA ASP A 74 11.16 -1.12 -14.00
C ASP A 74 11.01 0.23 -13.28
N THR A 75 9.79 0.74 -13.09
CA THR A 75 9.56 1.98 -12.35
C THR A 75 9.89 1.79 -10.87
N LEU A 76 9.42 0.69 -10.29
CA LEU A 76 9.72 0.34 -8.89
C LEU A 76 11.22 0.08 -8.71
N PHE A 77 11.86 -0.59 -9.67
CA PHE A 77 13.29 -0.86 -9.67
C PHE A 77 14.09 0.45 -9.74
N ALA A 78 13.75 1.36 -10.64
CA ALA A 78 14.39 2.67 -10.73
C ALA A 78 14.24 3.47 -9.42
N LEU A 79 13.06 3.43 -8.79
CA LEU A 79 12.82 4.10 -7.50
C LEU A 79 13.63 3.45 -6.36
N MET A 80 13.76 2.11 -6.35
CA MET A 80 14.57 1.38 -5.39
C MET A 80 16.06 1.73 -5.55
N ILE A 81 16.58 1.75 -6.78
CA ILE A 81 17.98 2.14 -7.07
C ILE A 81 18.23 3.61 -6.77
N ALA A 82 17.25 4.48 -6.98
CA ALA A 82 17.32 5.89 -6.60
C ALA A 82 17.35 6.11 -5.08
N ARG A 83 16.99 5.09 -4.27
CA ARG A 83 16.89 5.14 -2.80
C ARG A 83 16.03 6.28 -2.29
N LYS A 84 15.01 6.66 -3.06
CA LYS A 84 14.12 7.77 -2.71
C LYS A 84 12.85 7.23 -2.06
N PRO A 85 12.35 7.88 -1.00
CA PRO A 85 11.02 7.61 -0.49
C PRO A 85 10.01 7.90 -1.60
N ILE A 86 9.10 6.96 -1.81
CA ILE A 86 8.03 7.06 -2.79
C ILE A 86 6.72 7.36 -2.08
N ALA A 87 5.94 8.27 -2.65
CA ALA A 87 4.59 8.52 -2.18
C ALA A 87 3.69 7.36 -2.61
N VAL A 88 3.22 6.61 -1.62
CA VAL A 88 2.28 5.50 -1.82
C VAL A 88 0.89 5.91 -1.36
N LYS A 89 -0.13 5.49 -2.09
CA LYS A 89 -1.53 5.60 -1.69
C LYS A 89 -2.22 4.26 -1.80
N PHE A 90 -2.96 3.88 -0.78
CA PHE A 90 -3.77 2.67 -0.76
C PHE A 90 -5.24 3.05 -0.69
N GLY A 91 -6.07 2.52 -1.58
CA GLY A 91 -7.51 2.70 -1.48
C GLY A 91 -8.26 2.29 -2.73
N ILE A 92 -9.53 2.67 -2.80
CA ILE A 92 -10.42 2.31 -3.90
C ILE A 92 -10.36 3.38 -5.00
N PRO A 93 -10.02 3.05 -6.25
CA PRO A 93 -10.01 4.02 -7.33
C PRO A 93 -11.37 4.69 -7.51
N THR A 94 -11.39 5.97 -7.85
CA THR A 94 -12.63 6.71 -8.09
C THR A 94 -13.32 6.30 -9.40
N ASN A 95 -12.57 5.78 -10.37
CA ASN A 95 -13.07 5.32 -11.66
C ASN A 95 -13.46 3.83 -11.69
N LYS A 96 -13.83 3.27 -10.54
CA LYS A 96 -14.29 1.87 -10.40
C LYS A 96 -15.63 1.56 -11.09
N ASP A 97 -16.34 2.57 -11.59
CA ASP A 97 -17.63 2.37 -12.27
C ASP A 97 -17.50 1.68 -13.65
N SER A 98 -16.30 1.64 -14.23
CA SER A 98 -16.05 0.83 -15.43
C SER A 98 -15.55 -0.56 -15.05
N GLU A 99 -16.26 -1.62 -15.48
CA GLU A 99 -15.74 -3.00 -15.46
C GLU A 99 -14.53 -3.20 -16.39
N GLU A 100 -14.26 -2.22 -17.26
CA GLU A 100 -13.11 -2.19 -18.15
C GLU A 100 -11.97 -1.36 -17.56
N LEU A 101 -10.74 -1.81 -17.83
CA LEU A 101 -9.53 -1.09 -17.44
C LEU A 101 -9.55 0.28 -18.13
N PRO A 102 -9.52 1.41 -17.38
CA PRO A 102 -9.51 2.73 -17.99
C PRO A 102 -8.26 2.88 -18.88
N GLU A 103 -8.41 3.43 -20.09
CA GLU A 103 -7.29 3.63 -21.03
C GLU A 103 -6.13 4.45 -20.42
N ALA A 104 -6.43 5.33 -19.45
CA ALA A 104 -5.46 6.14 -18.72
C ALA A 104 -4.97 5.51 -17.40
N GLY A 105 -5.44 4.31 -17.04
CA GLY A 105 -5.17 3.64 -15.77
C GLY A 105 -6.14 4.01 -14.64
N TRP A 106 -5.99 3.34 -13.50
CA TRP A 106 -6.80 3.60 -12.31
C TRP A 106 -6.46 4.98 -11.72
N THR A 107 -7.49 5.76 -11.38
CA THR A 107 -7.34 7.06 -10.76
C THR A 107 -7.23 6.87 -9.25
N PRO A 108 -6.24 7.48 -8.56
CA PRO A 108 -6.10 7.35 -7.12
C PRO A 108 -7.37 7.80 -6.39
N PRO A 109 -7.67 7.21 -5.21
CA PRO A 109 -8.87 7.54 -4.47
C PRO A 109 -8.85 9.01 -4.05
N ALA A 110 -9.97 9.70 -4.23
CA ALA A 110 -10.14 11.07 -3.76
C ALA A 110 -10.53 11.16 -2.26
N SER A 111 -11.01 10.06 -1.67
CA SER A 111 -11.39 10.00 -0.25
C SER A 111 -11.19 8.58 0.31
N GLY A 112 -10.89 8.48 1.61
CA GLY A 112 -10.69 7.19 2.28
C GLY A 112 -9.39 6.45 1.92
N ALA A 113 -8.45 7.10 1.23
CA ALA A 113 -7.14 6.54 0.94
C ALA A 113 -6.22 6.58 2.17
N TYR A 114 -5.33 5.62 2.29
CA TYR A 114 -4.16 5.70 3.17
C TYR A 114 -2.98 6.18 2.35
N SER A 115 -2.46 7.36 2.63
CA SER A 115 -1.31 7.95 1.95
C SER A 115 -0.12 8.01 2.90
N GLY A 116 1.07 7.74 2.38
CA GLY A 116 2.30 7.83 3.15
C GLY A 116 3.52 7.77 2.25
N GLU A 117 4.68 8.04 2.82
CA GLU A 117 5.95 7.82 2.13
C GLU A 117 6.54 6.48 2.55
N ALA A 118 6.91 5.66 1.58
CA ALA A 118 7.58 4.39 1.81
C ALA A 118 8.83 4.23 0.97
N LEU A 119 9.80 3.49 1.49
CA LEU A 119 10.95 3.00 0.73
C LEU A 119 10.67 1.59 0.24
N ILE A 120 11.11 1.29 -0.97
CA ILE A 120 11.10 -0.07 -1.50
C ILE A 120 12.29 -0.81 -0.89
N THR A 121 12.01 -1.82 -0.06
CA THR A 121 13.04 -2.61 0.63
C THR A 121 13.36 -3.91 -0.08
N SER A 122 12.39 -4.47 -0.81
CA SER A 122 12.57 -5.68 -1.62
C SER A 122 11.77 -5.61 -2.91
N LEU A 123 12.37 -6.11 -3.99
CA LEU A 123 11.73 -6.37 -5.27
C LEU A 123 12.19 -7.74 -5.75
N GLU A 124 11.28 -8.71 -5.77
CA GLU A 124 11.56 -10.06 -6.26
C GLU A 124 10.79 -10.30 -7.54
N LEU A 125 11.50 -10.67 -8.60
CA LEU A 125 10.90 -11.05 -9.87
C LEU A 125 11.00 -12.58 -10.00
N ASN A 126 9.87 -13.22 -10.21
CA ASN A 126 9.75 -14.66 -10.32
C ASN A 126 9.23 -15.03 -11.72
N ALA A 127 10.05 -15.75 -12.48
CA ALA A 127 9.75 -16.19 -13.85
C ALA A 127 9.88 -17.72 -13.97
N PRO A 128 8.93 -18.49 -13.42
CA PRO A 128 8.95 -19.95 -13.54
C PRO A 128 8.71 -20.40 -14.99
N ASP A 129 9.41 -21.46 -15.41
CA ASP A 129 9.27 -22.04 -16.74
C ASP A 129 7.86 -22.63 -16.93
N GLY A 130 7.12 -22.15 -17.94
CA GLY A 130 5.75 -22.55 -18.23
C GLY A 130 4.63 -21.72 -17.57
N ASP A 131 4.97 -20.71 -16.76
CA ASP A 131 4.01 -19.87 -16.03
C ASP A 131 4.20 -18.37 -16.31
N LYS A 132 3.22 -17.55 -15.91
CA LYS A 132 3.31 -16.09 -16.07
C LYS A 132 4.35 -15.51 -15.11
N VAL A 133 5.17 -14.58 -15.60
CA VAL A 133 6.11 -13.84 -14.76
C VAL A 133 5.34 -13.02 -13.73
N THR A 134 5.74 -13.13 -12.46
CA THR A 134 5.18 -12.39 -11.33
C THR A 134 6.28 -11.59 -10.64
N PHE A 135 5.91 -10.54 -9.93
CA PHE A 135 6.83 -9.84 -9.06
C PHE A 135 6.17 -9.46 -7.74
N SER A 136 6.95 -9.52 -6.67
CA SER A 136 6.58 -9.03 -5.35
C SER A 136 7.40 -7.78 -5.03
N ALA A 137 6.75 -6.81 -4.41
CA ALA A 137 7.38 -5.59 -3.92
C ALA A 137 7.04 -5.40 -2.45
N SER A 138 8.07 -5.14 -1.65
CA SER A 138 7.95 -4.83 -0.23
C SER A 138 8.32 -3.37 0.01
N PHE A 139 7.46 -2.70 0.77
CA PHE A 139 7.53 -1.28 1.06
C PHE A 139 7.58 -1.08 2.58
N GLU A 140 8.46 -0.22 3.04
CA GLU A 140 8.58 0.15 4.44
C GLU A 140 8.29 1.64 4.61
N GLY A 141 7.33 1.96 5.45
CA GLY A 141 6.91 3.32 5.72
C GLY A 141 8.00 4.13 6.41
N THR A 142 8.45 5.22 5.78
CA THR A 142 9.44 6.13 6.34
C THR A 142 8.83 7.37 6.99
N GLY A 143 7.51 7.51 6.93
CA GLY A 143 6.79 8.68 7.43
C GLY A 143 5.43 8.34 8.03
N PRO A 144 4.69 9.35 8.51
CA PRO A 144 3.35 9.16 9.03
C PRO A 144 2.41 8.69 7.92
N LEU A 145 1.65 7.63 8.20
CA LEU A 145 0.57 7.21 7.32
C LEU A 145 -0.67 8.08 7.60
N SER A 146 -1.04 8.91 6.65
CA SER A 146 -2.21 9.79 6.71
C SER A 146 -3.41 9.11 6.05
N LYS A 147 -4.52 9.00 6.77
CA LYS A 147 -5.80 8.58 6.19
C LYS A 147 -6.52 9.82 5.67
N ASP A 148 -6.72 9.91 4.36
CA ASP A 148 -7.65 10.88 3.78
C ASP A 148 -9.03 10.64 4.38
N LYS A 149 -9.68 11.72 4.84
CA LYS A 149 -11.04 11.64 5.40
C LYS A 149 -11.90 10.83 4.42
N SER A 150 -12.48 9.73 4.91
CA SER A 150 -13.60 9.10 4.22
C SER A 150 -14.64 10.19 4.04
N ALA A 151 -15.09 10.45 2.80
CA ALA A 151 -16.32 11.19 2.61
C ALA A 151 -17.39 10.44 3.41
N GLY A 152 -17.97 11.13 4.40
CA GLY A 152 -18.99 10.58 5.29
C GLY A 152 -20.31 10.38 4.55
#